data_AF-A0A1Y2GZ30-F1
#
_entry.id   AF-A0A1Y2GZ30-F1
#
_cell.length_a   1.000
_cell.length_b   1.000
_cell.length_c   1.000
_cell.angle_alpha   90.00
_cell.angle_beta   90.00
_cell.angle_gamma   90.00
#
_symmetry.space_group_name_H-M   'P 1'
#
loop_
_entity.id
_entity.type
_entity.pdbx_description
1 polymer ?
#
loop_
_entity_poly.entity_id
_entity_poly.type
_entity_poly.pdbx_seq_one_letter_code
_entity_poly.pdbx_strand_id
1 'polypeptide(L)'
;MKEKDLLTNFLVGNELHDVVTLNQFIQFFPSQYRSHPEVKDLYRTYLNARHQTRTKVRKNIDIEVRRNPLLLDSNSGHDVDTSKTLRLHDNGDIDRGISTDDDVDIEDVDKHLTLDQAIQELIQAEKIYKREITQLEQECNDFAEEFQKLDREMEGVQVPGHHLNSLREESLMKDIQKLIQLCDSITDKIPTDSSMD
;
A
#
# COMPACT_ATOMS: atom_id res chain seq x y z
N MET A 1 13.64 26.74 -5.91
CA MET A 1 12.54 26.28 -5.04
C MET A 1 12.76 24.79 -4.78
N LYS A 2 12.78 24.31 -3.52
CA LYS A 2 13.08 22.89 -3.24
C LYS A 2 11.88 22.02 -3.66
N GLU A 3 12.14 20.83 -4.20
CA GLU A 3 11.10 19.89 -4.67
C GLU A 3 10.01 19.63 -3.62
N LYS A 4 10.43 19.47 -2.36
CA LYS A 4 9.52 19.33 -1.21
C LYS A 4 8.52 20.50 -1.13
N ASP A 5 8.99 21.73 -1.32
CA ASP A 5 8.15 22.93 -1.22
C ASP A 5 7.18 23.00 -2.40
N LEU A 6 7.62 22.63 -3.60
CA LEU A 6 6.77 22.54 -4.80
C LEU A 6 5.65 21.51 -4.61
N LEU A 7 6.01 20.27 -4.27
CA LEU A 7 5.04 19.19 -4.04
C LEU A 7 4.09 19.51 -2.90
N THR A 8 4.59 20.12 -1.82
CA THR A 8 3.75 20.53 -0.69
C THR A 8 2.77 21.61 -1.12
N ASN A 9 3.22 22.65 -1.84
CA ASN A 9 2.35 23.73 -2.28
C ASN A 9 1.30 23.26 -3.27
N PHE A 10 1.65 22.34 -4.18
CA PHE A 10 0.73 21.85 -5.21
C PHE A 10 -0.27 20.81 -4.67
N LEU A 11 0.21 19.80 -3.94
CA LEU A 11 -0.61 18.65 -3.53
C LEU A 11 -1.31 18.86 -2.18
N VAL A 12 -0.70 19.63 -1.27
CA VAL A 12 -1.30 19.92 0.02
C VAL A 12 -2.07 21.23 -0.05
N GLY A 13 -1.64 22.20 -0.87
CA GLY A 13 -2.30 23.50 -1.00
C GLY A 13 -2.17 24.37 0.26
N ASN A 14 -2.45 25.66 0.14
CA ASN A 14 -2.42 26.56 1.29
C ASN A 14 -3.54 26.20 2.29
N GLU A 15 -3.19 25.98 3.55
CA GLU A 15 -4.15 25.56 4.58
C GLU A 15 -5.23 26.61 4.86
N LEU A 16 -4.96 27.88 4.55
CA LEU A 16 -5.82 29.00 4.88
C LEU A 16 -6.90 29.28 3.82
N HIS A 17 -6.60 29.09 2.54
CA HIS A 17 -7.47 29.50 1.43
C HIS A 17 -8.39 28.38 0.94
N ASP A 18 -8.09 27.13 1.28
CA ASP A 18 -8.72 25.94 0.70
C ASP A 18 -9.60 25.17 1.72
N VAL A 19 -9.87 25.78 2.87
CA VAL A 19 -10.73 25.20 3.92
C VAL A 19 -12.13 25.77 3.78
N VAL A 20 -13.08 24.91 3.43
CA VAL A 20 -14.50 25.20 3.50
C VAL A 20 -14.86 25.53 4.95
N THR A 21 -15.34 26.75 5.18
CA THR A 21 -15.83 27.16 6.51
C THR A 21 -17.11 26.43 6.86
N LEU A 22 -17.44 26.31 8.16
CA LEU A 22 -18.68 25.66 8.60
C LEU A 22 -19.91 26.28 7.92
N ASN A 23 -19.94 27.61 7.74
CA ASN A 23 -21.05 28.30 7.09
C ASN A 23 -21.20 27.91 5.62
N GLN A 24 -20.10 27.80 4.88
CA GLN A 24 -20.11 27.32 3.49
C GLN A 24 -20.50 25.84 3.42
N PHE A 25 -20.01 25.03 4.36
CA PHE A 25 -20.34 23.61 4.44
C PHE A 25 -21.84 23.39 4.66
N ILE A 26 -22.45 24.16 5.56
CA ILE A 26 -23.88 24.11 5.84
C ILE A 26 -24.71 24.49 4.60
N GLN A 27 -24.21 25.35 3.70
CA GLN A 27 -24.93 25.74 2.49
C GLN A 27 -25.14 24.59 1.49
N PHE A 28 -24.32 23.54 1.55
CA PHE A 28 -24.51 22.32 0.73
C PHE A 28 -25.75 21.52 1.13
N PHE A 29 -26.35 21.80 2.30
CA PHE A 29 -27.54 21.11 2.77
C PHE A 29 -28.81 21.92 2.44
N PRO A 30 -29.93 21.24 2.14
CA PRO A 30 -31.24 21.87 2.04
C PRO A 30 -31.58 22.69 3.29
N SER A 31 -32.28 23.82 3.13
CA SER A 31 -32.55 24.78 4.22
C SER A 31 -33.12 24.15 5.49
N GLN A 32 -33.99 23.15 5.33
CA GLN A 32 -34.62 22.40 6.42
C GLN A 32 -33.65 21.58 7.30
N TYR A 33 -32.45 21.25 6.80
CA TYR A 33 -31.46 20.44 7.52
C TYR A 33 -30.24 21.23 8.00
N ARG A 34 -30.13 22.52 7.65
CA ARG A 34 -28.95 23.36 7.98
C ARG A 34 -28.72 23.56 9.47
N SER A 35 -29.78 23.56 10.26
CA SER A 35 -29.73 23.69 11.71
C SER A 35 -29.57 22.34 12.42
N HIS A 36 -29.56 21.22 11.70
CA HIS A 36 -29.49 19.89 12.30
C HIS A 36 -28.11 19.69 12.96
N PRO A 37 -28.05 19.16 14.20
CA PRO A 37 -26.79 18.97 14.93
C PRO A 37 -25.82 18.07 14.17
N GLU A 38 -26.33 17.05 13.46
CA GLU A 38 -25.51 16.12 12.69
C GLU A 38 -24.72 16.78 11.56
N VAL A 39 -25.18 17.92 11.01
CA VAL A 39 -24.42 18.65 9.99
C VAL A 39 -23.10 19.19 10.56
N LYS A 40 -23.11 19.60 11.84
CA LYS A 40 -21.88 20.03 12.53
C LYS A 40 -20.95 18.84 12.80
N ASP A 41 -21.50 17.69 13.15
CA ASP A 41 -20.70 16.48 13.37
C ASP A 41 -20.12 15.92 12.07
N LEU A 42 -20.86 16.02 10.97
CA LEU A 42 -20.38 15.69 9.65
C LEU A 42 -19.27 16.65 9.20
N TYR A 43 -19.39 17.95 9.50
CA TYR A 43 -18.32 18.92 9.26
C TYR A 43 -17.05 18.58 10.04
N ARG A 44 -17.16 18.22 11.31
CA ARG A 44 -16.02 17.77 12.13
C ARG A 44 -15.37 16.51 11.55
N THR A 45 -16.19 15.55 11.13
CA THR A 45 -15.72 14.31 10.48
C THR A 45 -15.00 14.62 9.17
N TYR A 46 -15.56 15.51 8.35
CA TYR A 46 -14.95 15.98 7.11
C TYR A 46 -13.59 16.62 7.36
N LEU A 47 -13.49 17.54 8.33
CA LEU A 47 -12.22 18.20 8.68
C LEU A 47 -11.19 17.17 9.14
N ASN A 48 -11.58 16.22 10.00
CA ASN A 48 -10.69 15.15 10.47
C ASN A 48 -10.18 14.28 9.31
N ALA A 49 -11.08 13.83 8.42
CA ALA A 49 -10.70 13.03 7.25
C ALA A 49 -9.76 13.80 6.33
N ARG A 50 -10.03 15.10 6.10
CA ARG A 50 -9.16 15.98 5.32
C ARG A 50 -7.77 16.12 5.95
N HIS A 51 -7.70 16.35 7.26
CA HIS A 51 -6.43 16.43 7.99
C HIS A 51 -5.64 15.12 7.85
N GLN A 52 -6.26 13.97 8.04
CA GLN A 52 -5.61 12.67 7.88
C GLN A 52 -5.05 12.46 6.47
N THR A 53 -5.84 12.77 5.44
CA THR A 53 -5.41 12.67 4.04
C THR A 53 -4.21 13.59 3.77
N ARG A 54 -4.27 14.86 4.20
CA ARG A 54 -3.15 15.79 4.04
C ARG A 54 -1.89 15.35 4.79
N THR A 55 -2.03 14.83 6.01
CA THR A 55 -0.90 14.27 6.77
C THR A 55 -0.28 13.07 6.04
N LYS A 56 -1.11 12.21 5.44
CA LYS A 56 -0.64 11.09 4.63
C LYS A 56 0.12 11.58 3.38
N VAL A 57 -0.43 12.55 2.67
CA VAL A 57 0.24 13.16 1.50
C VAL A 57 1.58 13.80 1.89
N ARG A 58 1.65 14.54 3.01
CA ARG A 58 2.93 15.10 3.52
C ARG A 58 3.97 14.02 3.77
N LYS A 59 3.58 12.92 4.44
CA LYS A 59 4.48 11.78 4.68
C LYS A 59 4.97 11.15 3.37
N ASN A 60 4.09 11.04 2.38
CA ASN A 60 4.45 10.50 1.07
C ASN A 60 5.43 11.42 0.34
N ILE A 61 5.22 12.74 0.39
CA ILE A 61 6.17 13.72 -0.16
C ILE A 61 7.55 13.56 0.51
N ASP A 62 7.60 13.40 1.84
CA ASP A 62 8.87 13.17 2.55
C ASP A 62 9.55 11.85 2.16
N ILE A 63 8.79 10.84 1.73
CA ILE A 63 9.34 9.57 1.22
C ILE A 63 9.86 9.75 -0.20
N GLU A 64 9.10 10.40 -1.07
CA GLU A 64 9.48 10.63 -2.46
C GLU A 64 10.74 11.49 -2.59
N VAL A 65 10.81 12.59 -1.83
CA VAL A 65 12.01 13.46 -1.81
C VAL A 65 13.26 12.69 -1.33
N ARG A 66 13.09 11.70 -0.43
CA ARG A 66 14.20 10.83 0.00
C ARG A 66 14.54 9.76 -1.03
N ARG A 67 13.56 9.27 -1.77
CA ARG A 67 13.71 8.21 -2.78
C ARG A 67 14.34 8.75 -4.06
N ASN A 68 14.07 10.00 -4.41
CA ASN A 68 14.49 10.59 -5.68
C ASN A 68 15.09 12.01 -5.52
N PRO A 69 16.21 12.17 -4.81
CA PRO A 69 16.82 13.48 -4.56
C PRO A 69 17.35 14.18 -5.84
N LEU A 70 17.33 13.52 -7.00
CA LEU A 70 17.93 13.98 -8.25
C LEU A 70 16.97 14.73 -9.17
N LEU A 71 15.67 14.79 -8.88
CA LEU A 71 14.70 15.32 -9.85
C LEU A 71 14.72 16.84 -10.01
N LEU A 72 15.32 17.61 -9.08
CA LEU A 72 15.38 19.08 -9.18
C LEU A 72 16.67 19.71 -8.58
N ASP A 73 17.80 18.99 -8.53
CA ASP A 73 19.11 19.66 -8.30
C ASP A 73 19.66 20.30 -9.59
N SER A 74 18.79 20.60 -10.56
CA SER A 74 19.13 21.35 -11.78
C SER A 74 19.47 22.83 -11.52
N ASN A 75 19.54 23.26 -10.26
CA ASN A 75 19.96 24.60 -9.85
C ASN A 75 21.26 24.62 -9.02
N SER A 76 21.95 23.50 -8.81
CA SER A 76 23.37 23.56 -8.44
C SER A 76 24.17 23.78 -9.72
N GLY A 77 24.69 25.00 -9.89
CA GLY A 77 25.57 25.33 -11.01
C GLY A 77 26.70 24.31 -11.13
N HIS A 78 26.65 23.50 -12.18
CA HIS A 78 27.69 22.54 -12.51
C HIS A 78 28.61 23.13 -13.58
N ASP A 79 29.25 24.26 -13.23
CA ASP A 79 30.67 24.44 -13.53
C ASP A 79 31.44 23.56 -12.53
N VAL A 80 31.41 22.25 -12.72
CA VAL A 80 32.41 21.37 -12.10
C VAL A 80 32.77 20.28 -13.09
N ASP A 81 33.89 20.56 -13.73
CA ASP A 81 34.88 19.63 -14.22
C ASP A 81 34.70 18.18 -13.73
N THR A 82 34.65 17.28 -14.70
CA THR A 82 34.63 15.85 -14.51
C THR A 82 36.00 15.42 -13.99
N SER A 83 36.28 15.52 -12.68
CA SER A 83 37.38 14.80 -12.00
C SER A 83 37.47 15.12 -10.50
N LYS A 84 36.84 14.33 -9.62
CA LYS A 84 37.50 13.71 -8.44
C LYS A 84 36.52 13.05 -7.48
N THR A 85 36.61 11.73 -7.49
CA THR A 85 36.25 10.82 -6.41
C THR A 85 37.10 11.10 -5.15
N LEU A 86 36.48 10.92 -3.97
CA LEU A 86 37.06 10.66 -2.62
C LEU A 86 37.76 11.84 -1.89
N ARG A 87 37.22 12.24 -0.72
CA ARG A 87 37.84 12.03 0.61
C ARG A 87 37.00 12.56 1.80
N LEU A 88 37.30 11.95 2.94
CA LEU A 88 36.73 11.97 4.30
C LEU A 88 36.70 13.33 5.03
N HIS A 89 35.87 13.38 6.10
CA HIS A 89 36.01 14.10 7.39
C HIS A 89 36.75 15.46 7.42
N ASP A 90 36.10 16.50 7.97
CA ASP A 90 36.46 17.20 9.23
C ASP A 90 35.78 18.58 9.28
N ASN A 91 35.59 19.04 10.51
CA ASN A 91 34.96 20.27 10.97
C ASN A 91 35.59 21.55 10.40
N GLY A 92 34.82 22.64 10.37
CA GLY A 92 35.37 23.99 10.37
C GLY A 92 34.56 25.02 9.58
N ASP A 93 34.10 26.04 10.28
CA ASP A 93 33.53 27.30 9.78
C ASP A 93 34.20 27.85 8.52
N ILE A 94 33.41 28.20 7.50
CA ILE A 94 33.74 29.30 6.58
C ILE A 94 32.46 30.06 6.21
N ASP A 95 32.31 31.21 6.88
CA ASP A 95 31.64 32.42 6.44
C ASP A 95 32.08 32.85 5.03
N ARG A 96 31.12 33.04 4.12
CA ARG A 96 31.24 33.95 2.96
C ARG A 96 29.86 34.52 2.62
N GLY A 97 29.62 35.73 3.10
CA GLY A 97 28.49 36.56 2.72
C GLY A 97 28.60 37.20 1.33
N ILE A 98 27.50 37.91 1.00
CA ILE A 98 27.36 39.03 0.05
C ILE A 98 27.56 38.66 -1.43
N SER A 99 26.60 38.90 -2.34
CA SER A 99 25.98 40.21 -2.60
C SER A 99 24.50 40.17 -2.96
N THR A 100 23.89 41.29 -2.61
CA THR A 100 22.64 41.89 -3.09
C THR A 100 22.67 42.28 -4.57
N ASP A 101 21.46 42.39 -5.11
CA ASP A 101 20.95 43.34 -6.11
C ASP A 101 20.53 42.79 -7.49
N ASP A 102 19.29 43.19 -7.79
CA ASP A 102 18.67 43.50 -9.06
C ASP A 102 18.13 42.39 -9.99
N ASP A 103 16.84 42.55 -10.26
CA ASP A 103 16.07 42.21 -11.45
C ASP A 103 16.11 40.76 -11.94
N VAL A 104 15.07 40.00 -11.59
CA VAL A 104 14.71 38.81 -12.36
C VAL A 104 13.36 39.03 -13.01
N ASP A 105 13.46 39.40 -14.28
CA ASP A 105 12.40 39.42 -15.26
C ASP A 105 11.53 38.16 -15.17
N ILE A 106 10.22 38.42 -15.16
CA ILE A 106 9.17 37.43 -15.37
C ILE A 106 9.24 37.04 -16.84
N GLU A 107 10.11 36.10 -17.18
CA GLU A 107 10.05 35.36 -18.45
C GLU A 107 9.70 33.90 -18.16
N ASP A 108 8.39 33.71 -17.97
CA ASP A 108 7.68 32.44 -18.09
C ASP A 108 7.72 32.02 -19.58
N VAL A 109 8.91 31.67 -20.07
CA VAL A 109 9.09 31.11 -21.41
C VAL A 109 9.01 29.59 -21.26
N ASP A 110 7.86 29.08 -21.65
CA ASP A 110 7.55 27.69 -21.96
C ASP A 110 8.79 26.99 -22.54
N LYS A 111 9.53 26.27 -21.69
CA LYS A 111 10.70 25.48 -22.10
C LYS A 111 10.22 24.23 -22.81
N HIS A 112 9.71 24.41 -24.01
CA HIS A 112 9.55 23.31 -24.94
C HIS A 112 10.94 22.70 -25.18
N LEU A 113 11.11 21.45 -24.73
CA LEU A 113 12.29 20.66 -25.06
C LEU A 113 12.48 20.66 -26.58
N THR A 114 13.71 20.87 -27.02
CA THR A 114 14.00 20.64 -28.45
C THR A 114 13.77 19.17 -28.77
N LEU A 115 13.45 18.85 -30.03
CA LEU A 115 13.20 17.46 -30.43
C LEU A 115 14.36 16.53 -30.04
N ASP A 116 15.60 17.00 -30.18
CA ASP A 116 16.78 16.23 -29.78
C ASP A 116 16.85 15.98 -28.27
N GLN A 117 16.48 16.97 -27.45
CA GLN A 117 16.39 16.81 -25.99
C GLN A 117 15.29 15.82 -25.61
N ALA A 118 14.10 15.94 -26.23
CA ALA A 118 13.00 15.01 -26.01
C ALA A 118 13.36 13.57 -26.42
N ILE A 119 14.10 13.40 -27.53
CA ILE A 119 14.61 12.08 -27.94
C ILE A 119 15.59 11.52 -26.91
N GLN A 120 16.51 12.34 -26.38
CA GLN A 120 17.45 11.90 -25.35
C GLN A 120 16.72 11.50 -24.05
N GLU A 121 15.72 12.26 -23.62
CA GLU A 121 14.90 11.91 -22.47
C GLU A 121 14.13 10.60 -22.70
N LEU A 122 13.56 10.40 -23.89
CA LEU A 122 12.86 9.16 -24.23
C LEU A 122 13.80 7.94 -24.24
N ILE A 123 15.03 8.08 -24.72
CA ILE A 123 16.05 7.01 -24.67
C ILE A 123 16.42 6.68 -23.22
N GLN A 124 16.57 7.69 -22.36
CA GLN A 124 16.85 7.49 -20.95
C GLN A 124 15.66 6.80 -20.24
N ALA A 125 14.44 7.27 -20.50
CA ALA A 125 13.22 6.67 -19.98
C ALA A 125 13.07 5.21 -20.43
N GLU A 126 13.33 4.92 -21.71
CA GLU A 126 13.33 3.55 -22.24
C GLU A 126 14.33 2.66 -21.50
N LYS A 127 15.55 3.16 -21.24
CA LYS A 127 16.57 2.43 -20.49
C LYS A 127 16.15 2.16 -19.05
N ILE A 128 15.51 3.13 -18.39
CA ILE A 128 15.01 2.98 -17.03
C ILE A 128 13.90 1.92 -16.98
N TYR A 129 12.90 2.03 -17.85
CA TYR A 129 11.79 1.07 -17.87
C TYR A 129 12.22 -0.33 -18.26
N LYS A 130 13.18 -0.48 -19.19
CA LYS A 130 13.76 -1.79 -19.50
C LYS A 130 14.40 -2.43 -18.29
N ARG A 131 15.15 -1.65 -17.49
CA ARG A 131 15.75 -2.16 -16.25
C ARG A 131 14.67 -2.55 -15.24
N GLU A 132 13.66 -1.72 -15.08
CA GLU A 132 12.55 -1.99 -14.16
C GLU A 132 11.76 -3.24 -14.54
N ILE A 133 11.47 -3.44 -15.83
CA ILE A 133 10.83 -4.67 -16.33
C ILE A 133 11.69 -5.88 -16.01
N THR A 134 12.99 -5.85 -16.30
CA THR A 134 13.88 -6.99 -16.01
C THR A 134 13.97 -7.29 -14.51
N GLN A 135 13.89 -6.25 -13.67
CA GLN A 135 13.88 -6.43 -12.22
C GLN A 135 12.56 -7.07 -11.76
N LEU A 136 11.42 -6.60 -12.25
CA LEU A 136 10.11 -7.17 -11.91
C LEU A 136 9.96 -8.61 -12.40
N GLU A 137 10.48 -8.93 -13.58
CA GLU A 137 10.53 -10.30 -14.10
C GLU A 137 11.36 -11.21 -13.20
N GLN A 138 12.50 -10.72 -12.71
CA GLN A 138 13.33 -11.45 -11.75
C GLN A 138 12.59 -11.67 -10.43
N GLU A 139 12.00 -10.62 -9.85
CA GLU A 139 11.22 -10.72 -8.60
C GLU A 139 10.04 -11.71 -8.74
N CYS A 140 9.36 -11.72 -9.90
CA CYS A 140 8.28 -12.67 -10.17
C CYS A 140 8.78 -14.12 -10.24
N ASN A 141 9.96 -14.36 -10.83
CA ASN A 141 10.56 -15.68 -10.87
C ASN A 141 10.98 -16.14 -9.47
N ASP A 142 11.60 -15.25 -8.69
CA ASP A 142 11.99 -15.53 -7.31
C ASP A 142 10.76 -15.91 -6.46
N PHE A 143 9.66 -15.17 -6.57
CA PHE A 143 8.41 -15.53 -5.90
C PHE A 143 7.84 -16.87 -6.37
N ALA A 144 7.89 -17.15 -7.68
CA ALA A 144 7.41 -18.43 -8.20
C ALA A 144 8.22 -19.63 -7.66
N GLU A 145 9.54 -19.46 -7.51
CA GLU A 145 10.40 -20.47 -6.89
C GLU A 145 10.08 -20.64 -5.39
N GLU A 146 9.86 -19.55 -4.66
CA GLU A 146 9.43 -19.60 -3.26
C GLU A 146 8.09 -20.32 -3.10
N PHE A 147 7.11 -20.04 -3.97
CA PHE A 147 5.82 -20.75 -3.95
C PHE A 147 5.98 -22.23 -4.24
N GLN A 148 6.79 -22.62 -5.23
CA GLN A 148 7.05 -24.04 -5.51
C GLN A 148 7.77 -24.73 -4.35
N LYS A 149 8.68 -24.04 -3.68
CA LYS A 149 9.34 -24.55 -2.48
C LYS A 149 8.35 -24.75 -1.35
N LEU A 150 7.49 -23.77 -1.09
CA LEU A 150 6.44 -23.88 -0.08
C LEU A 150 5.47 -25.02 -0.39
N ASP A 151 5.07 -25.18 -1.66
CA ASP A 151 4.18 -26.25 -2.09
C ASP A 151 4.80 -27.63 -1.83
N ARG A 152 6.08 -27.82 -2.16
CA ARG A 152 6.84 -29.05 -1.82
C ARG A 152 6.96 -29.26 -0.31
N GLU A 153 7.18 -28.20 0.46
CA GLU A 153 7.21 -28.27 1.92
C GLU A 153 5.84 -28.69 2.48
N MET A 154 4.74 -28.19 1.91
CA MET A 154 3.38 -28.58 2.29
C MET A 154 3.03 -30.00 1.85
N GLU A 155 3.48 -30.48 0.69
CA GLU A 155 3.32 -31.89 0.28
C GLU A 155 4.03 -32.85 1.25
N GLY A 156 5.14 -32.42 1.86
CA GLY A 156 5.84 -33.17 2.91
C GLY A 156 5.12 -33.16 4.26
N VAL A 157 4.23 -32.19 4.51
CA VAL A 157 3.38 -32.13 5.70
C VAL A 157 2.17 -33.03 5.47
N GLN A 158 2.30 -34.32 5.80
CA GLN A 158 1.12 -35.16 6.03
C GLN A 158 0.31 -34.54 7.17
N VAL A 159 -0.79 -33.87 6.82
CA VAL A 159 -1.80 -33.45 7.79
C VAL A 159 -2.34 -34.73 8.45
N PRO A 160 -2.10 -34.97 9.76
CA PRO A 160 -2.63 -36.14 10.44
C PRO A 160 -4.13 -35.90 10.64
N GLY A 161 -4.94 -36.22 9.63
CA GLY A 161 -6.37 -35.88 9.66
C GLY A 161 -7.28 -36.69 8.73
N HIS A 162 -6.80 -37.16 7.59
CA HIS A 162 -7.70 -37.83 6.62
C HIS A 162 -7.76 -39.37 6.72
N HIS A 163 -7.00 -40.00 7.63
CA HIS A 163 -7.04 -41.46 7.84
C HIS A 163 -7.71 -41.92 9.14
N LEU A 164 -8.25 -41.02 9.96
CA LEU A 164 -8.95 -41.40 11.21
C LEU A 164 -10.42 -41.78 11.01
N ASN A 165 -11.02 -41.46 9.86
CA ASN A 165 -12.42 -41.83 9.59
C ASN A 165 -12.57 -43.30 9.17
N SER A 166 -11.62 -43.85 8.41
CA SER A 166 -11.74 -45.24 7.92
C SER A 166 -11.53 -46.30 9.01
N LEU A 167 -10.58 -46.09 9.94
CA LEU A 167 -10.31 -47.05 11.02
C LEU A 167 -11.39 -47.05 12.12
N ARG A 168 -12.07 -45.92 12.32
CA ARG A 168 -13.12 -45.79 13.33
C ARG A 168 -14.46 -46.35 12.82
N GLU A 169 -14.73 -46.24 11.53
CA GLU A 169 -15.98 -46.69 10.91
C GLU A 169 -16.11 -48.22 10.91
N GLU A 170 -15.04 -48.98 10.63
CA GLU A 170 -15.07 -50.44 10.72
C GLU A 170 -15.28 -50.95 12.15
N SER A 171 -14.64 -50.31 13.13
CA SER A 171 -14.82 -50.68 14.54
C SER A 171 -16.23 -50.33 15.03
N LEU A 172 -16.74 -49.15 14.64
CA LEU A 172 -18.07 -48.70 14.98
C LEU A 172 -19.15 -49.58 14.34
N MET A 173 -18.97 -50.00 13.08
CA MET A 173 -19.84 -50.96 12.39
C MET A 173 -19.88 -52.30 13.11
N LYS A 174 -18.73 -52.83 13.54
CA LYS A 174 -18.67 -54.09 14.32
C LYS A 174 -19.39 -53.98 15.66
N ASP A 175 -19.28 -52.84 16.34
CA ASP A 175 -19.91 -52.65 17.64
C ASP A 175 -21.42 -52.40 17.52
N ILE A 176 -21.88 -51.69 16.48
CA ILE A 176 -23.30 -51.58 16.13
C ILE A 176 -23.87 -52.95 15.76
N GLN A 177 -23.15 -53.77 15.00
CA GLN A 177 -23.61 -55.10 14.61
C GLN A 177 -23.71 -56.06 15.79
N LYS A 178 -22.79 -55.99 16.75
CA LYS A 178 -22.91 -56.71 18.03
C LYS A 178 -24.12 -56.25 18.83
N LEU A 179 -24.39 -54.94 18.87
CA LEU A 179 -25.54 -54.40 19.58
C LEU A 179 -26.86 -54.89 18.97
N ILE A 180 -26.96 -54.90 17.64
CA ILE A 180 -28.11 -55.44 16.91
C ILE A 180 -28.32 -56.92 17.24
N GLN A 181 -27.27 -57.74 17.18
CA GLN A 181 -27.35 -59.16 17.54
C GLN A 181 -27.80 -59.37 19.00
N LEU A 182 -27.39 -58.48 19.90
CA LEU A 182 -27.79 -58.54 21.31
C LEU A 182 -29.26 -58.18 21.48
N CYS A 183 -29.75 -57.15 20.77
CA CYS A 183 -31.16 -56.79 20.72
C CYS A 183 -32.04 -57.88 20.09
N ASP A 184 -31.58 -58.53 19.01
CA ASP A 184 -32.26 -59.65 18.36
C ASP A 184 -32.33 -60.86 19.31
N SER A 185 -31.23 -61.15 20.02
CA SER A 185 -31.22 -62.24 21.02
C SER A 185 -32.12 -61.99 22.24
N ILE A 186 -32.42 -60.74 22.54
CA ILE A 186 -33.33 -60.34 23.62
C ILE A 186 -34.78 -60.42 23.12
N THR A 187 -35.04 -60.04 21.88
CA THR A 187 -36.39 -60.09 21.29
C THR A 187 -36.82 -61.53 20.96
N ASP A 188 -35.91 -62.40 20.53
CA ASP A 188 -36.18 -63.85 20.37
C ASP A 188 -36.43 -64.59 21.69
N LYS A 189 -36.07 -63.99 22.84
CA LYS A 189 -36.30 -64.54 24.18
C LYS A 189 -37.59 -64.04 24.84
N ILE A 190 -38.37 -63.21 24.16
CA ILE A 190 -39.71 -62.82 24.61
C ILE A 190 -40.71 -63.79 23.96
N PRO A 191 -41.23 -64.81 24.67
CA PRO A 191 -42.27 -65.66 24.12
C PRO A 191 -43.50 -64.81 23.82
N THR A 192 -43.93 -64.80 22.56
CA THR A 192 -45.21 -64.28 22.10
C THR A 192 -46.32 -65.15 22.66
N ASP A 193 -46.71 -64.88 23.91
CA ASP A 193 -47.96 -65.43 24.43
C ASP A 193 -49.12 -64.57 23.90
N SER A 194 -49.57 -64.95 22.70
CA SER A 194 -50.78 -64.43 22.04
C SER A 194 -51.39 -65.57 21.21
N SER A 195 -51.82 -66.62 21.92
CA SER A 195 -52.91 -67.50 21.49
C SER A 195 -53.79 -67.80 22.69
N MET A 196 -54.78 -66.95 22.95
CA MET A 196 -56.03 -67.36 23.60
C MET A 196 -57.18 -66.59 22.95
N ASP A 197 -58.27 -67.33 22.75
CA ASP A 197 -59.57 -66.96 22.18
C ASP A 197 -60.19 -65.65 22.70
#